data_AF-A0A2L2YW00-F1
#
_entry.id   AF-A0A2L2YW00-F1
#
_cell.length_a   1.000
_cell.length_b   1.000
_cell.length_c   1.000
_cell.angle_alpha   90.00
_cell.angle_beta   90.00
_cell.angle_gamma   90.00
#
_symmetry.space_group_name_H-M   'P 1'
#
loop_
_entity.id
_entity.type
_entity.pdbx_description
1 polymer ?
#
loop_
_entity_poly.entity_id
_entity_poly.type
_entity_poly.pdbx_seq_one_letter_code
_entity_poly.pdbx_strand_id
1 'polypeptide(L)'
;QIVRLSQHIKDGFQRKQSTLAVFVDFKSAFDRVWRKLLLRKLLHKKVYGNLFKWISDFLPQRFLNIKYGNSQSGYGQTRQGLPQGSVLSPVLFNIMVNDLLSHIKNA
;
A
#
# COMPACT_ATOMS: atom_id res chain seq x y z
N GLN A 1 12.00 -7.48 10.32
CA GLN A 1 12.72 -6.42 9.60
C GLN A 1 13.83 -5.79 10.45
N ILE A 2 13.56 -5.41 11.71
CA ILE A 2 14.57 -4.81 12.62
C ILE A 2 15.79 -5.69 12.85
N VAL A 3 15.60 -6.99 13.09
CA VAL A 3 16.72 -7.94 13.31
C VAL A 3 17.66 -7.98 12.11
N ARG A 4 17.12 -7.99 10.87
CA ARG A 4 17.94 -7.96 9.65
C ARG A 4 18.72 -6.67 9.51
N LEU A 5 18.10 -5.52 9.79
CA LEU A 5 18.79 -4.23 9.75
C LEU A 5 19.93 -4.18 10.78
N SER A 6 19.66 -4.61 12.02
CA SER A 6 20.67 -4.66 13.09
C SER A 6 21.83 -5.58 12.70
N GLN A 7 21.54 -6.74 12.11
CA GLN A 7 22.58 -7.64 11.62
C GLN A 7 23.43 -6.99 10.53
N HIS A 8 22.80 -6.33 9.55
CA HIS A 8 23.52 -5.67 8.46
C HIS A 8 24.47 -4.57 8.95
N ILE A 9 24.03 -3.79 9.94
CA ILE A 9 24.85 -2.77 10.60
C ILE A 9 26.05 -3.40 11.31
N LYS A 10 25.81 -4.49 12.08
CA LYS A 10 26.89 -5.21 12.78
C LYS A 10 27.91 -5.80 11.80
N ASP A 11 27.44 -6.43 10.73
CA ASP A 11 28.30 -7.05 9.73
C ASP A 11 29.14 -6.02 8.96
N GLY A 12 28.57 -4.84 8.67
CA GLY A 12 29.30 -3.73 8.06
C GLY A 12 30.37 -3.17 9.00
N PHE A 13 30.03 -2.98 10.28
CA PHE A 13 30.98 -2.55 11.31
C PHE A 13 32.16 -3.51 11.47
N GLN A 14 31.89 -4.82 11.57
CA GLN A 14 32.93 -5.85 11.67
C GLN A 14 33.87 -5.87 10.46
N ARG A 15 33.35 -5.55 9.27
CA ARG A 15 34.12 -5.46 8.02
C ARG A 15 34.80 -4.11 7.81
N LYS A 16 34.74 -3.20 8.79
CA LYS A 16 35.25 -1.81 8.69
C LYS A 16 34.63 -1.05 7.51
N GLN A 17 33.37 -1.36 7.17
CA GLN A 17 32.61 -0.70 6.11
C GLN A 17 31.62 0.30 6.70
N SER A 18 31.41 1.42 6.01
CA SER A 18 30.33 2.35 6.33
C SER A 18 28.99 1.78 5.90
N THR A 19 28.00 1.81 6.79
CA THR A 19 26.62 1.37 6.50
C THR A 19 25.70 2.59 6.45
N LEU A 20 24.96 2.76 5.36
CA LEU A 20 23.95 3.81 5.20
C LEU A 20 22.55 3.20 5.21
N ALA A 21 21.62 3.82 5.95
CA ALA A 21 20.22 3.45 5.96
C ALA A 21 19.36 4.62 5.47
N VAL A 22 18.47 4.35 4.50
CA VAL A 22 17.49 5.30 3.98
C VAL A 22 16.11 4.84 4.41
N PHE A 23 15.39 5.70 5.13
CA PHE A 23 14.03 5.45 5.58
C PHE A 23 13.05 6.24 4.72
N VAL A 24 12.01 5.57 4.23
CA VAL A 24 10.97 6.16 3.39
C VAL A 24 9.62 5.98 4.07
N ASP A 25 8.89 7.08 4.21
CA ASP A 25 7.52 7.07 4.74
C ASP A 25 6.51 7.48 3.66
N PHE A 26 5.42 6.74 3.56
CA PHE A 26 4.37 6.96 2.57
C PHE A 26 3.24 7.80 3.17
N LYS A 27 3.17 9.08 2.80
CA LYS A 27 2.06 9.95 3.21
C LYS A 27 0.71 9.38 2.75
N SER A 28 -0.19 9.16 3.71
CA SER A 28 -1.57 8.67 3.47
C SER A 28 -1.59 7.41 2.59
N ALA A 29 -0.72 6.44 2.90
CA ALA A 29 -0.45 5.27 2.07
C ALA A 29 -1.72 4.54 1.59
N PHE A 30 -2.68 4.33 2.49
CA PHE A 30 -3.94 3.66 2.16
C PHE A 30 -4.86 4.52 1.28
N ASP A 31 -4.90 5.84 1.45
CA ASP A 31 -5.81 6.72 0.70
C ASP A 31 -5.33 6.99 -0.72
N ARG A 32 -4.05 6.71 -1.02
CA ARG A 32 -3.42 7.04 -2.30
C ARG A 32 -3.19 5.82 -3.20
N VAL A 33 -3.63 4.62 -2.79
CA VAL A 33 -3.49 3.42 -3.62
C VAL A 33 -4.22 3.59 -4.96
N TRP A 34 -3.51 3.40 -6.06
CA TRP A 34 -4.10 3.45 -7.38
C TRP A 34 -4.85 2.14 -7.70
N ARG A 35 -6.17 2.16 -7.54
CA ARG A 35 -7.04 0.97 -7.68
C ARG A 35 -6.87 0.24 -9.00
N LYS A 36 -6.75 0.96 -10.12
CA LYS A 36 -6.54 0.35 -11.45
C LYS A 36 -5.24 -0.46 -11.51
N LEU A 37 -4.16 0.06 -10.94
CA LEU A 37 -2.88 -0.63 -10.88
C LEU A 37 -2.94 -1.83 -9.94
N LEU A 38 -3.61 -1.70 -8.78
CA LEU A 38 -3.86 -2.82 -7.87
C LEU A 38 -4.61 -3.97 -8.56
N LEU A 39 -5.69 -3.67 -9.29
CA LEU A 39 -6.44 -4.69 -10.04
C LEU A 39 -5.57 -5.36 -11.11
N ARG A 40 -4.75 -4.61 -11.85
CA ARG A 40 -3.77 -5.19 -12.79
C ARG A 40 -2.78 -6.12 -12.09
N LYS A 41 -2.26 -5.72 -10.93
CA LYS A 41 -1.34 -6.56 -10.13
C LYS A 41 -2.00 -7.84 -9.64
N LEU A 42 -3.28 -7.79 -9.28
CA LEU A 42 -4.05 -8.98 -8.91
C LEU A 42 -4.17 -9.95 -10.09
N LEU A 43 -4.47 -9.46 -11.29
CA LEU A 43 -4.49 -10.28 -12.51
C LEU A 43 -3.11 -10.89 -12.81
N HIS A 44 -2.02 -10.14 -12.65
CA HIS A 44 -0.66 -10.65 -12.82
C HIS A 44 -0.30 -11.73 -11.78
N LYS A 45 -0.85 -11.62 -10.56
CA LYS A 45 -0.74 -12.65 -9.51
C LYS A 45 -1.73 -13.80 -9.67
N LYS A 46 -2.39 -13.92 -10.83
CA LYS A 46 -3.35 -14.99 -11.17
C LYS A 46 -4.61 -15.02 -10.29
N VAL A 47 -5.01 -13.87 -9.75
CA VAL A 47 -6.29 -13.72 -9.04
C VAL A 47 -7.38 -13.41 -10.07
N TYR A 48 -8.29 -14.36 -10.29
CA TYR A 48 -9.34 -14.28 -11.31
C TYR A 48 -10.73 -14.63 -10.75
N GLY A 49 -11.74 -14.55 -11.62
CA GLY A 49 -13.10 -15.01 -11.34
C GLY A 49 -13.79 -14.22 -10.22
N ASN A 50 -14.55 -14.93 -9.38
CA ASN A 50 -15.41 -14.33 -8.37
C ASN A 50 -14.64 -13.51 -7.34
N LEU A 51 -13.44 -13.95 -6.95
CA LEU A 51 -12.62 -13.20 -6.00
C LEU A 51 -12.15 -11.86 -6.60
N PHE A 52 -11.69 -11.87 -7.86
CA PHE A 52 -11.31 -10.63 -8.55
C PHE A 52 -12.49 -9.67 -8.67
N LYS A 53 -13.66 -10.17 -9.07
CA LYS A 53 -14.88 -9.37 -9.20
C LYS A 53 -15.28 -8.77 -7.85
N TRP A 54 -15.30 -9.58 -6.80
CA TRP A 54 -15.63 -9.13 -5.45
C TRP A 54 -14.67 -8.04 -4.96
N ILE A 55 -13.35 -8.19 -5.18
CA ILE A 55 -12.37 -7.15 -4.82
C ILE A 55 -12.60 -5.88 -5.65
N SER A 56 -12.86 -6.01 -6.95
CA SER A 56 -13.15 -4.87 -7.84
C SER A 56 -14.38 -4.10 -7.38
N ASP A 57 -15.42 -4.80 -6.91
CA ASP A 57 -16.67 -4.20 -6.42
C ASP A 57 -16.50 -3.64 -5.00
N PHE A 58 -15.62 -4.22 -4.18
CA PHE A 58 -15.31 -3.78 -2.82
C PHE A 58 -14.56 -2.43 -2.78
N LEU A 59 -13.59 -2.21 -3.69
CA LEU A 59 -12.76 -1.00 -3.70
C LEU A 59 -13.53 0.35 -3.85
N PRO A 60 -14.56 0.48 -4.70
CA PRO A 60 -15.32 1.72 -4.87
C PRO A 60 -16.38 1.97 -3.79
N GLN A 61 -16.65 1.05 -2.86
CA GLN A 61 -17.69 1.17 -1.83
C GLN A 61 -17.33 2.11 -0.67
N ARG A 62 -16.64 3.23 -0.94
CA ARG A 62 -16.34 4.25 0.07
C ARG A 62 -16.86 5.61 -0.35
N PHE A 63 -17.99 5.97 0.25
CA PHE A 63 -18.58 7.30 0.24
C PHE A 63 -18.16 8.05 1.48
N LEU A 64 -17.85 9.32 1.32
CA LEU A 64 -17.46 10.23 2.39
C LEU A 64 -18.42 11.41 2.37
N ASN A 65 -18.87 11.85 3.53
CA ASN A 65 -19.36 13.20 3.72
C ASN A 65 -18.35 13.95 4.61
N ILE A 66 -18.35 15.27 4.51
CA ILE A 66 -17.49 16.12 5.31
C ILE A 66 -18.42 16.98 6.16
N LYS A 67 -18.26 16.93 7.48
CA LYS A 67 -18.95 17.81 8.42
C LYS A 67 -17.99 18.90 8.87
N TYR A 68 -18.42 20.16 8.79
CA TYR A 68 -17.69 21.32 9.29
C TYR A 68 -18.64 22.24 10.04
N GLY A 69 -18.47 22.34 11.36
CA GLY A 69 -19.44 23.00 12.24
C GLY A 69 -20.83 22.37 12.14
N ASN A 70 -21.82 23.18 11.80
CA ASN A 70 -23.21 22.75 11.58
C ASN A 70 -23.52 22.38 10.12
N SER A 71 -22.54 22.49 9.21
CA SER A 71 -22.71 22.19 7.79
C SER A 71 -22.19 20.79 7.45
N GLN A 72 -22.86 20.13 6.52
CA GLN A 72 -22.48 18.81 6.02
C GLN A 72 -22.47 18.81 4.49
N SER A 73 -21.43 18.25 3.89
CA SER A 73 -21.37 18.05 2.44
C SER A 73 -22.32 16.92 2.00
N GLY A 74 -22.63 16.89 0.70
CA GLY A 74 -23.16 15.68 0.08
C GLY A 74 -22.18 14.51 0.18
N TYR A 75 -22.68 13.30 -0.04
CA TYR A 75 -21.85 12.10 -0.15
C TYR A 75 -21.02 12.15 -1.44
N GLY A 76 -19.71 12.09 -1.31
CA GLY A 76 -18.75 11.97 -2.41
C GLY A 76 -18.12 10.59 -2.43
N GLN A 77 -18.01 9.99 -3.61
CA GLN A 77 -17.30 8.72 -3.77
C GLN A 77 -15.79 8.96 -3.92
N THR A 78 -14.99 8.22 -3.17
CA THR A 78 -13.53 8.23 -3.32
C THR A 78 -13.11 7.58 -4.65
N ARG A 79 -12.17 8.19 -5.38
CA ARG A 79 -11.64 7.66 -6.65
C ARG A 79 -10.38 6.79 -6.51
N GLN A 80 -9.71 6.89 -5.37
CA GLN A 80 -8.45 6.24 -5.07
C GLN A 80 -8.41 5.77 -3.62
N GLY A 81 -7.41 4.95 -3.31
CA GLY A 81 -7.19 4.40 -1.99
C GLY A 81 -8.00 3.15 -1.69
N LEU A 82 -7.70 2.58 -0.53
CA LEU A 82 -8.31 1.40 0.04
C LEU A 82 -9.30 1.79 1.15
N PRO A 83 -10.32 0.96 1.42
CA PRO A 83 -11.21 1.17 2.56
C PRO A 83 -10.44 1.04 3.89
N GLN A 84 -10.15 2.17 4.56
CA GLN A 84 -9.49 2.14 5.87
C GLN A 84 -10.40 1.46 6.90
N GLY A 85 -9.81 0.67 7.80
CA GLY A 85 -10.55 -0.15 8.77
C GLY A 85 -11.02 -1.50 8.23
N SER A 86 -10.89 -1.76 6.92
CA SER A 86 -11.12 -3.11 6.37
C SER A 86 -9.92 -4.02 6.63
N VAL A 87 -10.22 -5.26 7.04
CA VAL A 87 -9.24 -6.35 7.22
C VAL A 87 -8.48 -6.67 5.93
N LEU A 88 -9.10 -6.45 4.76
CA LEU A 88 -8.46 -6.76 3.48
C LEU A 88 -7.48 -5.67 3.01
N SER A 89 -7.63 -4.44 3.49
CA SER A 89 -6.82 -3.31 3.03
C SER A 89 -5.31 -3.48 3.25
N PRO A 90 -4.81 -3.99 4.39
CA PRO A 90 -3.39 -4.29 4.58
C PRO A 90 -2.84 -5.28 3.55
N VAL A 91 -3.61 -6.32 3.21
CA VAL A 91 -3.19 -7.34 2.23
C VAL A 91 -3.08 -6.74 0.83
N LEU A 92 -4.09 -5.95 0.43
CA LEU A 92 -4.09 -5.26 -0.87
C LEU A 92 -2.96 -4.23 -0.95
N PHE A 93 -2.66 -3.55 0.15
CA PHE A 93 -1.51 -2.63 0.21
C PHE A 93 -0.18 -3.38 0.03
N ASN A 94 0.01 -4.53 0.70
CA ASN A 94 1.20 -5.35 0.51
C ASN A 94 1.38 -5.80 -0.94
N ILE A 95 0.29 -6.20 -1.63
CA ILE A 95 0.33 -6.55 -3.05
C ILE A 95 0.77 -5.36 -3.91
N MET A 96 0.31 -4.15 -3.56
CA MET A 96 0.70 -2.93 -4.26
C MET A 96 2.21 -2.67 -4.15
N VAL A 97 2.81 -2.78 -2.96
CA VAL A 97 4.23 -2.45 -2.74
C VAL A 97 5.21 -3.60 -3.02
N ASN A 98 4.73 -4.83 -3.21
CA ASN A 98 5.59 -6.02 -3.28
C ASN A 98 6.66 -6.01 -4.39
N ASP A 99 6.40 -5.33 -5.51
CA ASP A 99 7.35 -5.21 -6.62
C ASP A 99 8.20 -3.93 -6.54
N LEU A 100 8.00 -3.07 -5.53
CA LEU A 100 8.84 -1.90 -5.32
C LEU A 100 10.31 -2.32 -5.16
N LEU A 101 10.55 -3.42 -4.44
CA LEU A 101 11.89 -3.95 -4.20
C LEU A 101 12.61 -4.43 -5.46
N SER A 102 11.88 -4.98 -6.45
CA SER A 102 12.51 -5.38 -7.71
C SER A 102 12.91 -4.19 -8.56
N HIS A 103 12.20 -3.07 -8.47
CA HIS A 103 12.57 -1.85 -9.18
C HIS A 103 13.75 -1.12 -8.51
N ILE A 104 13.88 -1.19 -7.19
CA ILE A 104 15.00 -0.58 -6.46
C ILE A 104 16.31 -1.35 -6.64
N LYS A 105 16.26 -2.69 -6.72
CA LYS A 105 17.48 -3.50 -6.92
C LYS A 105 18.12 -3.36 -8.31
N ASN A 106 17.34 -2.88 -9.27
CA ASN A 106 17.76 -2.70 -10.67
C ASN A 106 18.04 -1.22 -11.00
N ALA A 107 18.03 -0.33 -10.01
CA ALA A 107 18.38 1.07 -10.11
C ALA A 107 19.77 1.30 -9.51
#